data_AF-A0A2W4NVE9-F1
#
_entry.id   AF-A0A2W4NVE9-F1
#
_cell.length_a   1.000
_cell.length_b   1.000
_cell.length_c   1.000
_cell.angle_alpha   90.00
_cell.angle_beta   90.00
_cell.angle_gamma   90.00
#
_symmetry.space_group_name_H-M   'P 1'
#
loop_
_entity.id
_entity.type
_entity.pdbx_description
1 polymer ?
#
loop_
_entity_poly.entity_id
_entity_poly.type
_entity_poly.pdbx_seq_one_letter_code
_entity_poly.pdbx_strand_id
1 'polypeptide(L)'
;MSLQTHTPPLPPPDQPLGPFGRVVFALRKAAREPNPVWIRELKQSARLPRTPIILAVVTGIVTLLIASIGGVLSVTAEPAQVGTGVFHTFFSLAFAIVTSVGPAVAAATVASEKSGRTWEALLLTGLSPAGIARGKFLAALTYVSLYVVMLAPVGALSFLFGGVTPAEVLLAFAVLLLIASLSVAFGLAVSSKLSTPTASILVTLFVGLPLAMMVYGLGGVALSFAVHELWPGVTRGGPVWLPTAYVRADFGLPYVVFLVLAPLLVTVLPAWLFYEVTIANMASESDDRSTRLRLWMLVSAPPIAAFGALAALAIDAFEWVLVSIAASWFFFVFVAFLVAGEPLGPSPRVVARWQRARTARAWRALGPGVGRAGTAAALAAVVSLGGATVSGVLLADTRDEVFSTLALGSYAAAFAVFLIGFCVWTRARAQGATAPRVLALGVLFAALFGPYIAMAIAGILTQNGESALLIAAPSPAFAFVVADRYRSPGGDADLYGLVGAAASSTWALLGIGLLVTGALHARRRYRAEHAHPATAPAVASSTTPAPPPDASA
;
A
#
# COMPACT_ATOMS: atom_id res chain seq x y z
N MET A 1 -16.47 -50.49 12.16
CA MET A 1 -17.20 -50.13 13.40
C MET A 1 -16.33 -50.58 14.56
N SER A 2 -15.86 -49.67 15.42
CA SER A 2 -15.28 -50.09 16.71
C SER A 2 -16.42 -50.57 17.60
N LEU A 3 -16.32 -51.80 18.09
CA LEU A 3 -17.35 -52.45 18.93
C LEU A 3 -17.56 -51.77 20.30
N GLN A 4 -16.80 -50.73 20.65
CA GLN A 4 -16.86 -50.07 21.96
C GLN A 4 -17.43 -48.65 21.96
N THR A 5 -17.59 -47.98 20.80
CA THR A 5 -17.97 -46.54 20.81
C THR A 5 -19.13 -46.18 19.91
N HIS A 6 -19.68 -47.10 19.10
CA HIS A 6 -20.71 -46.80 18.10
C HIS A 6 -20.42 -45.54 17.25
N THR A 7 -19.15 -45.12 17.16
CA THR A 7 -18.76 -43.99 16.33
C THR A 7 -18.57 -44.49 14.91
N PRO A 8 -19.17 -43.83 13.91
CA PRO A 8 -18.88 -44.15 12.52
C PRO A 8 -17.35 -44.02 12.30
N PRO A 9 -16.73 -44.91 11.50
CA PRO A 9 -15.32 -44.77 11.18
C PRO A 9 -15.09 -43.38 10.58
N LEU A 10 -14.02 -42.71 11.00
CA LEU A 10 -13.59 -41.43 10.41
C LEU A 10 -13.64 -41.58 8.89
N PRO A 11 -14.32 -40.67 8.16
CA PRO A 11 -14.32 -40.72 6.71
C PRO A 11 -12.86 -40.73 6.22
N PRO A 12 -12.55 -41.47 5.15
CA PRO A 12 -11.20 -41.53 4.61
C PRO A 12 -10.71 -40.09 4.36
N PRO A 13 -9.43 -39.78 4.63
CA PRO A 13 -8.89 -38.45 4.40
C PRO A 13 -9.21 -38.03 2.97
N ASP A 14 -9.85 -36.87 2.82
CA ASP A 14 -10.24 -36.30 1.53
C ASP A 14 -9.09 -36.48 0.54
N GLN A 15 -9.35 -37.09 -0.62
CA GLN A 15 -8.34 -37.23 -1.67
C GLN A 15 -7.71 -35.86 -1.93
N PRO A 16 -6.37 -35.77 -2.07
CA PRO A 16 -5.72 -34.48 -2.28
C PRO A 16 -6.25 -33.85 -3.56
N LEU A 17 -7.16 -32.89 -3.40
CA LEU A 17 -7.75 -32.15 -4.51
C LEU A 17 -6.63 -31.53 -5.33
N GLY A 18 -6.70 -31.70 -6.66
CA GLY A 18 -5.87 -30.95 -7.59
C GLY A 18 -6.04 -29.43 -7.41
N PRO A 19 -5.14 -28.60 -7.93
CA PRO A 19 -5.16 -27.14 -7.72
C PRO A 19 -6.52 -26.53 -8.09
N PHE A 20 -7.11 -26.96 -9.21
CA PHE A 20 -8.45 -26.53 -9.62
C PHE A 20 -9.56 -27.03 -8.69
N GLY A 21 -9.47 -28.27 -8.21
CA GLY A 21 -10.40 -28.84 -7.23
C GLY A 21 -10.37 -28.10 -5.89
N ARG A 22 -9.21 -27.60 -5.45
CA ARG A 22 -9.08 -26.76 -4.25
C ARG A 22 -9.76 -25.41 -4.42
N VAL A 23 -9.64 -24.79 -5.59
CA VAL A 23 -10.30 -23.52 -5.91
C VAL A 23 -11.81 -23.70 -5.95
N VAL A 24 -12.30 -24.72 -6.66
CA VAL A 24 -13.74 -25.03 -6.72
C VAL A 24 -14.30 -25.38 -5.34
N PHE A 25 -13.57 -26.16 -4.55
CA PHE A 25 -13.95 -26.45 -3.16
C PHE A 25 -13.98 -25.18 -2.30
N ALA A 26 -12.98 -24.31 -2.41
CA ALA A 26 -12.94 -23.04 -1.68
C ALA A 26 -14.10 -22.11 -2.06
N LEU A 27 -14.45 -22.02 -3.35
CA LEU A 27 -15.60 -21.25 -3.83
C LEU A 27 -16.92 -21.84 -3.36
N ARG A 28 -17.11 -23.17 -3.46
CA ARG A 28 -18.30 -23.86 -2.96
C ARG A 28 -18.46 -23.72 -1.45
N LYS A 29 -17.35 -23.81 -0.71
CA LYS A 29 -17.32 -23.58 0.73
C LYS A 29 -17.67 -22.13 1.07
N ALA A 30 -17.10 -21.15 0.37
CA ALA A 30 -17.44 -19.75 0.58
C ALA A 30 -18.92 -19.43 0.28
N ALA A 31 -19.52 -20.12 -0.70
CA ALA A 31 -20.94 -19.98 -1.02
C ALA A 31 -21.87 -20.67 0.01
N ARG A 32 -21.48 -21.84 0.54
CA ARG A 32 -22.28 -22.62 1.50
C ARG A 32 -22.10 -22.17 2.96
N GLU A 33 -20.91 -21.71 3.30
CA GLU A 33 -20.52 -21.25 4.64
C GLU A 33 -20.00 -19.81 4.53
N PRO A 34 -20.90 -18.82 4.37
CA PRO A 34 -20.47 -17.43 4.33
C PRO A 34 -19.80 -17.06 5.65
N ASN A 35 -18.85 -16.14 5.60
CA ASN A 35 -18.08 -15.76 6.77
C ASN A 35 -19.01 -15.34 7.93
N PRO A 36 -18.95 -16.00 9.10
CA PRO A 36 -19.90 -15.75 10.19
C PRO A 36 -19.85 -14.32 10.71
N VAL A 37 -18.68 -13.67 10.65
CA VAL A 37 -18.52 -12.27 11.02
C VAL A 37 -19.29 -11.37 10.05
N TRP A 38 -19.19 -11.63 8.74
CA TRP A 38 -19.91 -10.85 7.73
C TRP A 38 -21.42 -10.95 7.90
N ILE A 39 -21.95 -12.16 8.09
CA ILE A 39 -23.38 -12.38 8.32
C ILE A 39 -23.85 -11.67 9.59
N ARG A 40 -23.07 -11.74 10.68
CA ARG A 40 -23.39 -11.05 11.94
C ARG A 40 -23.53 -9.55 11.73
N GLU A 41 -22.54 -8.94 11.07
CA GLU A 41 -22.52 -7.51 10.78
C GLU A 41 -23.68 -7.08 9.87
N LEU A 42 -23.97 -7.84 8.80
CA LEU A 42 -25.09 -7.54 7.91
C LEU A 42 -26.44 -7.61 8.63
N LYS A 43 -26.65 -8.63 9.47
CA LYS A 43 -27.87 -8.75 10.28
C LYS A 43 -27.99 -7.60 11.27
N GLN A 44 -26.88 -7.12 11.82
CA GLN A 44 -26.87 -5.97 12.71
C GLN A 44 -27.18 -4.68 11.96
N SER A 45 -26.57 -4.44 10.79
CA SER A 45 -26.80 -3.23 9.99
C SER A 45 -28.22 -3.15 9.41
N ALA A 46 -28.79 -4.28 8.99
CA ALA A 46 -30.14 -4.35 8.43
C ALA A 46 -31.25 -4.02 9.46
N ARG A 47 -30.96 -4.16 10.76
CA ARG A 47 -31.92 -3.86 11.84
C ARG A 47 -32.02 -2.37 12.15
N LEU A 48 -31.13 -1.52 11.63
CA LEU A 48 -31.17 -0.09 11.89
C LEU A 48 -32.03 0.62 10.82
N PRO A 49 -33.21 1.16 11.17
CA PRO A 49 -34.09 1.87 10.21
C PRO A 49 -33.48 3.19 9.70
N ARG A 50 -32.41 3.67 10.33
CA ARG A 50 -31.72 4.92 9.96
C ARG A 50 -30.98 4.80 8.62
N THR A 51 -30.47 3.62 8.28
CA THR A 51 -29.67 3.38 7.07
C THR A 51 -30.40 3.71 5.77
N PRO A 52 -31.62 3.19 5.49
CA PRO A 52 -32.34 3.53 4.27
C PRO A 52 -32.74 5.00 4.18
N ILE A 53 -33.06 5.65 5.31
CA ILE A 53 -33.41 7.08 5.34
C ILE A 53 -32.20 7.93 4.94
N ILE A 54 -31.02 7.66 5.51
CA ILE A 54 -29.79 8.38 5.15
C ILE A 54 -29.46 8.18 3.66
N LEU A 55 -29.57 6.94 3.16
CA LEU A 55 -29.36 6.64 1.74
C LEU A 55 -30.33 7.41 0.84
N ALA A 56 -31.62 7.46 1.19
CA ALA A 56 -32.63 8.17 0.43
C ALA A 56 -32.38 9.69 0.42
N VAL A 57 -32.07 10.29 1.57
CA VAL A 57 -31.77 11.73 1.69
C VAL A 57 -30.51 12.08 0.89
N VAL A 58 -29.42 11.32 1.05
CA VAL A 58 -28.17 11.57 0.32
C VAL A 58 -28.39 11.44 -1.18
N THR A 59 -29.09 10.38 -1.63
CA THR A 59 -29.39 10.19 -3.05
C THR A 59 -30.26 11.31 -3.58
N GLY A 60 -31.29 11.73 -2.85
CA GLY A 60 -32.14 12.86 -3.21
C GLY A 60 -31.38 14.18 -3.35
N ILE A 61 -30.52 14.52 -2.39
CA ILE A 61 -29.68 15.72 -2.44
C ILE A 61 -28.73 15.67 -3.65
N VAL A 62 -28.05 14.54 -3.87
CA VAL A 62 -27.14 14.39 -5.02
C VAL A 62 -27.92 14.48 -6.33
N THR A 63 -29.12 13.92 -6.40
CA THR A 63 -29.98 13.99 -7.59
C THR A 63 -30.36 15.44 -7.89
N LEU A 64 -30.84 16.19 -6.89
CA LEU A 64 -31.19 17.60 -7.04
C LEU A 64 -29.99 18.45 -7.46
N LEU A 65 -28.82 18.22 -6.87
CA LEU A 65 -27.59 18.90 -7.23
C LEU A 65 -27.20 18.64 -8.69
N ILE A 66 -27.19 17.37 -9.11
CA ILE A 66 -26.81 16.98 -10.47
C ILE A 66 -27.84 17.48 -11.49
N ALA A 67 -29.14 17.41 -11.18
CA ALA A 67 -30.19 17.96 -12.02
C ALA A 67 -30.07 19.48 -12.16
N SER A 68 -29.73 20.20 -11.08
CA SER A 68 -29.51 21.64 -11.12
C SER A 68 -28.31 22.01 -11.99
N ILE A 69 -27.18 21.32 -11.83
CA ILE A 69 -25.97 21.56 -12.65
C ILE A 69 -26.25 21.24 -14.12
N GLY A 70 -26.88 20.10 -14.41
CA GLY A 70 -27.26 19.73 -15.77
C GLY A 70 -28.23 20.73 -16.41
N GLY A 71 -29.19 21.24 -15.65
CA GLY A 71 -30.14 22.25 -16.10
C GLY A 71 -29.52 23.63 -16.35
N VAL A 72 -28.47 24.01 -15.61
CA VAL A 72 -27.72 25.25 -15.89
C VAL A 72 -26.86 25.09 -17.14
N LEU A 73 -26.17 23.96 -17.30
CA LEU A 73 -25.33 23.70 -18.47
C LEU A 73 -26.14 23.59 -19.76
N SER A 74 -27.38 23.08 -19.71
CA SER A 74 -28.23 22.94 -20.90
C SER A 74 -28.72 24.26 -21.49
N VAL A 75 -28.57 25.37 -20.77
CA VAL A 75 -28.91 26.71 -21.28
C VAL A 75 -27.84 27.21 -22.27
N THR A 76 -26.58 26.82 -22.09
CA THR A 76 -25.43 27.40 -22.80
C THR A 76 -24.64 26.40 -23.64
N ALA A 77 -24.75 25.11 -23.36
CA ALA A 77 -23.97 24.05 -24.00
C ALA A 77 -24.85 23.08 -24.79
N GLU A 78 -24.26 22.47 -25.82
CA GLU A 78 -24.91 21.40 -26.57
C GLU A 78 -25.20 20.19 -25.67
N PRO A 79 -26.28 19.43 -25.90
CA PRO A 79 -26.67 18.29 -25.05
C PRO A 79 -25.52 17.30 -24.78
N ALA A 80 -24.71 16.99 -25.79
CA ALA A 80 -23.56 16.07 -25.63
C ALA A 80 -22.47 16.60 -24.68
N GLN A 81 -22.25 17.93 -24.66
CA GLN A 81 -21.33 18.56 -23.73
C GLN A 81 -21.90 18.59 -22.31
N VAL A 82 -23.22 18.79 -22.18
CA VAL A 82 -23.94 18.70 -20.89
C VAL A 82 -23.79 17.30 -20.29
N GLY A 83 -24.03 16.24 -21.07
CA GLY A 83 -23.90 14.86 -20.57
C GLY A 83 -22.48 14.52 -20.13
N THR A 84 -21.46 14.96 -20.87
CA THR A 84 -20.04 14.80 -20.50
C THR A 84 -19.69 15.58 -19.23
N GLY A 85 -20.17 16.81 -19.08
CA GLY A 85 -19.97 17.63 -17.89
C GLY A 85 -20.65 17.03 -16.64
N VAL A 86 -21.89 16.56 -16.80
CA VAL A 86 -22.64 15.87 -15.75
C VAL A 86 -21.96 14.56 -15.34
N PHE A 87 -21.46 13.77 -16.29
CA PHE A 87 -20.71 12.54 -16.03
C PHE A 87 -19.49 12.79 -15.15
N HIS A 88 -18.60 13.70 -15.57
CA HIS A 88 -17.40 14.01 -14.79
C HIS A 88 -17.76 14.59 -13.43
N THR A 89 -18.73 15.51 -13.34
CA THR A 89 -19.14 16.12 -12.07
C THR A 89 -19.69 15.08 -11.09
N PHE A 90 -20.61 14.23 -11.56
CA PHE A 90 -21.22 13.19 -10.74
C PHE A 90 -20.18 12.20 -10.22
N PHE A 91 -19.34 11.63 -11.09
CA PHE A 91 -18.37 10.62 -10.65
C PHE A 91 -17.24 11.21 -9.79
N SER A 92 -16.95 12.50 -9.93
CA SER A 92 -16.01 13.21 -9.05
C SER A 92 -16.57 13.40 -7.65
N LEU A 93 -17.86 13.76 -7.55
CA LEU A 93 -18.56 13.83 -6.27
C LEU A 93 -18.70 12.43 -5.64
N ALA A 94 -19.06 11.43 -6.44
CA ALA A 94 -19.18 10.05 -5.99
C ALA A 94 -17.82 9.51 -5.49
N PHE A 95 -16.73 9.81 -6.20
CA PHE A 95 -15.36 9.52 -5.74
C PHE A 95 -15.10 10.14 -4.38
N ALA A 96 -15.32 11.46 -4.22
CA ALA A 96 -15.08 12.16 -2.96
C ALA A 96 -15.89 11.58 -1.78
N ILE A 97 -17.17 11.22 -2.02
CA ILE A 97 -18.02 10.57 -1.02
C ILE A 97 -17.46 9.19 -0.67
N VAL A 98 -17.17 8.36 -1.66
CA VAL A 98 -16.69 6.98 -1.45
C VAL A 98 -15.34 6.96 -0.74
N THR A 99 -14.40 7.83 -1.13
CA THR A 99 -13.08 7.92 -0.51
C THR A 99 -13.09 8.54 0.88
N SER A 100 -14.17 9.23 1.28
CA SER A 100 -14.32 9.78 2.63
C SER A 100 -15.12 8.84 3.53
N VAL A 101 -16.26 8.33 3.06
CA VAL A 101 -17.17 7.47 3.82
C VAL A 101 -16.62 6.05 3.94
N GLY A 102 -16.11 5.47 2.86
CA GLY A 102 -15.63 4.09 2.85
C GLY A 102 -14.56 3.77 3.90
N PRO A 103 -13.47 4.55 3.98
CA PRO A 103 -12.42 4.27 4.95
C PRO A 103 -12.87 4.69 6.35
N ALA A 104 -13.72 5.71 6.52
CA ALA A 104 -14.26 6.09 7.84
C ALA A 104 -15.15 5.01 8.46
N VAL A 105 -16.04 4.39 7.65
CA VAL A 105 -16.85 3.26 8.08
C VAL A 105 -15.95 2.09 8.49
N ALA A 106 -14.99 1.72 7.64
CA ALA A 106 -14.05 0.64 7.91
C ALA A 106 -13.17 0.92 9.16
N ALA A 107 -12.74 2.17 9.32
CA ALA A 107 -11.90 2.64 10.42
C ALA A 107 -12.56 2.48 11.79
N ALA A 108 -13.88 2.50 11.88
CA ALA A 108 -14.60 2.29 13.12
C ALA A 108 -14.74 0.81 13.51
N THR A 109 -14.72 -0.12 12.55
CA THR A 109 -15.23 -1.49 12.76
C THR A 109 -14.43 -2.38 13.72
N VAL A 110 -13.10 -2.22 13.77
CA VAL A 110 -12.22 -3.01 14.66
C VAL A 110 -11.93 -2.23 15.93
N ALA A 111 -11.68 -0.92 15.79
CA ALA A 111 -11.44 -0.04 16.92
C ALA A 111 -12.65 0.04 17.88
N SER A 112 -13.89 -0.04 17.38
CA SER A 112 -15.09 -0.07 18.22
C SER A 112 -15.19 -1.34 19.08
N GLU A 113 -14.79 -2.50 18.55
CA GLU A 113 -14.76 -3.76 19.30
C GLU A 113 -13.67 -3.76 20.38
N LYS A 114 -12.53 -3.13 20.09
CA LYS A 114 -11.48 -2.92 21.10
C LYS A 114 -11.97 -2.00 22.22
N SER A 115 -12.56 -0.85 21.88
CA SER A 115 -13.10 0.07 22.89
C SER A 115 -14.24 -0.54 23.70
N GLY A 116 -15.05 -1.39 23.05
CA GLY A 116 -16.19 -2.07 23.67
C GLY A 116 -15.84 -3.34 24.45
N ARG A 117 -14.54 -3.70 24.56
CA ARG A 117 -14.06 -4.95 25.21
C ARG A 117 -14.67 -6.24 24.64
N THR A 118 -15.15 -6.23 23.40
CA THR A 118 -15.69 -7.42 22.72
C THR A 118 -14.66 -8.10 21.82
N TRP A 119 -13.51 -7.48 21.61
CA TRP A 119 -12.41 -8.04 20.84
C TRP A 119 -11.85 -9.35 21.44
N GLU A 120 -11.70 -9.41 22.76
CA GLU A 120 -11.19 -10.63 23.45
C GLU A 120 -12.16 -11.80 23.30
N ALA A 121 -13.46 -11.54 23.48
CA ALA A 121 -14.50 -12.54 23.24
C ALA A 121 -14.49 -13.04 21.79
N LEU A 122 -14.24 -12.16 20.82
CA LEU A 122 -14.10 -12.54 19.41
C LEU A 122 -12.88 -13.45 19.18
N LEU A 123 -11.74 -13.16 19.82
CA LEU A 123 -10.54 -14.01 19.73
C LEU A 123 -10.75 -15.39 20.37
N LEU A 124 -11.58 -15.50 21.42
CA LEU A 124 -11.91 -16.76 22.07
C LEU A 124 -12.80 -17.69 21.22
N THR A 125 -13.43 -17.18 20.16
CA THR A 125 -14.24 -18.00 19.23
C THR A 125 -13.42 -18.97 18.36
N GLY A 126 -12.08 -18.88 18.40
CA GLY A 126 -11.20 -19.72 17.59
C GLY A 126 -11.11 -19.32 16.11
N LEU A 127 -11.72 -18.19 15.72
CA LEU A 127 -11.62 -17.66 14.37
C LEU A 127 -10.19 -17.17 14.08
N SER A 128 -9.66 -17.51 12.90
CA SER A 128 -8.36 -17.00 12.48
C SER A 128 -8.40 -15.47 12.24
N PRO A 129 -7.31 -14.73 12.50
CA PRO A 129 -7.23 -13.30 12.22
C PRO A 129 -7.57 -12.94 10.76
N ALA A 130 -7.16 -13.79 9.82
CA ALA A 130 -7.49 -13.64 8.39
C ALA A 130 -9.00 -13.79 8.11
N GLY A 131 -9.68 -14.69 8.83
CA GLY A 131 -11.13 -14.86 8.75
C GLY A 131 -11.88 -13.65 9.30
N ILE A 132 -11.44 -13.12 10.44
CA ILE A 132 -12.02 -11.91 11.04
C ILE A 132 -11.83 -10.71 10.10
N ALA A 133 -10.61 -10.49 9.60
CA ALA A 133 -10.30 -9.39 8.68
C ALA A 133 -11.15 -9.43 7.40
N ARG A 134 -11.31 -10.61 6.77
CA ARG A 134 -12.18 -10.77 5.59
C ARG A 134 -13.64 -10.46 5.89
N GLY A 135 -14.14 -10.88 7.05
CA GLY A 135 -15.53 -10.65 7.43
C GLY A 135 -15.82 -9.16 7.64
N LYS A 136 -14.91 -8.46 8.34
CA LYS A 136 -14.98 -7.01 8.55
C LYS A 136 -14.84 -6.22 7.24
N PHE A 137 -13.93 -6.64 6.37
CA PHE A 137 -13.76 -6.05 5.04
C PHE A 137 -15.03 -6.19 4.19
N LEU A 138 -15.58 -7.41 4.08
CA LEU A 138 -16.80 -7.65 3.29
C LEU A 138 -18.01 -6.90 3.87
N ALA A 139 -18.13 -6.80 5.20
CA ALA A 139 -19.19 -6.04 5.84
C ALA A 139 -19.12 -4.55 5.48
N ALA A 140 -17.94 -3.94 5.65
CA ALA A 140 -17.72 -2.54 5.29
C ALA A 140 -17.89 -2.29 3.78
N LEU A 141 -17.36 -3.17 2.93
CA LEU A 141 -17.51 -3.06 1.48
C LEU A 141 -18.97 -3.20 1.04
N THR A 142 -19.75 -4.10 1.65
CA THR A 142 -21.18 -4.24 1.36
C THR A 142 -21.90 -2.94 1.69
N TYR A 143 -21.61 -2.35 2.86
CA TYR A 143 -22.22 -1.08 3.28
C TYR A 143 -21.91 0.05 2.28
N VAL A 144 -20.66 0.21 1.86
CA VAL A 144 -20.26 1.22 0.87
C VAL A 144 -20.86 0.94 -0.51
N SER A 145 -20.91 -0.33 -0.92
CA SER A 145 -21.49 -0.73 -2.22
C SER A 145 -22.98 -0.39 -2.30
N LEU A 146 -23.71 -0.44 -1.18
CA LEU A 146 -25.11 0.01 -1.13
C LEU A 146 -25.25 1.50 -1.47
N TYR A 147 -24.32 2.37 -1.02
CA TYR A 147 -24.33 3.78 -1.43
C TYR A 147 -24.12 3.92 -2.94
N VAL A 148 -23.16 3.17 -3.49
CA VAL A 148 -22.86 3.21 -4.93
C VAL A 148 -24.06 2.75 -5.76
N VAL A 149 -24.71 1.66 -5.36
CA VAL A 149 -25.91 1.13 -6.02
C VAL A 149 -27.08 2.12 -5.93
N MET A 150 -27.28 2.77 -4.78
CA MET A 150 -28.34 3.78 -4.63
C MET A 150 -28.09 5.04 -5.47
N LEU A 151 -26.83 5.39 -5.71
CA LEU A 151 -26.46 6.50 -6.61
C LEU A 151 -26.51 6.12 -8.10
N ALA A 152 -26.69 4.84 -8.45
CA ALA A 152 -26.68 4.36 -9.83
C ALA A 152 -27.70 5.08 -10.75
N PRO A 153 -28.96 5.29 -10.33
CA PRO A 153 -29.94 6.02 -11.14
C PRO A 153 -29.53 7.48 -11.43
N VAL A 154 -28.78 8.11 -10.52
CA VAL A 154 -28.31 9.49 -10.70
C VAL A 154 -27.18 9.54 -11.74
N GLY A 155 -26.24 8.59 -11.67
CA GLY A 155 -25.17 8.49 -12.67
C GLY A 155 -25.71 8.18 -14.07
N ALA A 156 -26.81 7.44 -14.16
CA ALA A 156 -27.53 7.18 -15.41
C ALA A 156 -28.07 8.47 -16.07
N LEU A 157 -28.35 9.55 -15.34
CA LEU A 157 -28.80 10.80 -15.95
C LEU A 157 -27.78 11.38 -16.94
N SER A 158 -26.48 11.10 -16.75
CA SER A 158 -25.42 11.57 -17.66
C SER A 158 -25.55 11.00 -19.07
N PHE A 159 -25.99 9.74 -19.23
CA PHE A 159 -26.16 9.14 -20.56
C PHE A 159 -27.37 9.72 -21.30
N LEU A 160 -28.38 10.20 -20.56
CA LEU A 160 -29.63 10.68 -21.15
C LEU A 160 -29.45 11.97 -21.96
N PHE A 161 -28.51 12.83 -21.56
CA PHE A 161 -28.15 14.05 -22.30
C PHE A 161 -27.28 13.78 -23.54
N GLY A 162 -26.73 12.58 -23.71
CA GLY A 162 -25.81 12.23 -24.79
C GLY A 162 -24.34 12.53 -24.46
N GLY A 163 -23.42 12.20 -25.38
CA GLY A 163 -21.96 12.43 -25.23
C GLY A 163 -21.19 11.38 -24.40
N VAL A 164 -21.90 10.56 -23.62
CA VAL A 164 -21.35 9.44 -22.85
C VAL A 164 -22.15 8.17 -23.13
N THR A 165 -21.47 7.06 -23.36
CA THR A 165 -22.11 5.77 -23.66
C THR A 165 -22.50 5.01 -22.38
N PRO A 166 -23.51 4.12 -22.42
CA PRO A 166 -23.88 3.30 -21.26
C PRO A 166 -22.73 2.43 -20.72
N ALA A 167 -21.83 1.98 -21.61
CA ALA A 167 -20.66 1.21 -21.23
C ALA A 167 -19.69 2.03 -20.35
N GLU A 168 -19.49 3.30 -20.66
CA GLU A 168 -18.64 4.21 -19.87
C GLU A 168 -19.19 4.42 -18.46
N VAL A 169 -20.52 4.58 -18.34
CA VAL A 169 -21.19 4.72 -17.04
C VAL A 169 -21.05 3.43 -16.21
N LEU A 170 -21.26 2.27 -16.82
CA LEU A 170 -21.14 0.98 -16.12
C LEU A 170 -19.69 0.72 -15.66
N LEU A 171 -18.71 1.01 -16.52
CA LEU A 171 -17.29 0.92 -16.18
C LEU A 171 -16.91 1.93 -15.09
N ALA A 172 -17.48 3.14 -15.11
CA ALA A 172 -17.24 4.14 -14.08
C ALA A 172 -17.73 3.67 -12.70
N PHE A 173 -18.90 3.01 -12.64
CA PHE A 173 -19.35 2.35 -11.41
C PHE A 173 -18.43 1.20 -10.97
N ALA A 174 -17.94 0.38 -11.90
CA ALA A 174 -17.01 -0.69 -11.59
C ALA A 174 -15.67 -0.17 -11.02
N VAL A 175 -15.12 0.88 -11.64
CA VAL A 175 -13.90 1.57 -11.16
C VAL A 175 -14.15 2.22 -9.80
N LEU A 176 -15.32 2.84 -9.60
CA LEU A 176 -15.69 3.42 -8.30
C LEU A 176 -15.77 2.36 -7.19
N LEU A 177 -16.31 1.16 -7.48
CA LEU A 177 -16.32 0.03 -6.55
C LEU A 177 -14.91 -0.50 -6.26
N LEU A 178 -14.02 -0.52 -7.26
CA LEU A 178 -12.62 -0.89 -7.06
C LEU A 178 -11.92 0.09 -6.12
N ILE A 179 -12.10 1.41 -6.34
CA ILE A 179 -11.59 2.47 -5.45
C ILE A 179 -12.19 2.35 -4.05
N ALA A 180 -13.50 2.07 -3.94
CA ALA A 180 -14.17 1.83 -2.68
C ALA A 180 -13.51 0.68 -1.90
N SER A 181 -13.20 -0.42 -2.60
CA SER A 181 -12.55 -1.59 -2.01
C SER A 181 -11.16 -1.25 -1.44
N LEU A 182 -10.37 -0.47 -2.17
CA LEU A 182 -9.05 -0.03 -1.73
C LEU A 182 -9.16 0.90 -0.51
N SER A 183 -10.11 1.82 -0.54
CA SER A 183 -10.36 2.75 0.56
C SER A 183 -10.82 2.04 1.83
N VAL A 184 -11.74 1.08 1.71
CA VAL A 184 -12.16 0.22 2.84
C VAL A 184 -11.00 -0.59 3.40
N ALA A 185 -10.13 -1.15 2.54
CA ALA A 185 -8.94 -1.87 2.98
C ALA A 185 -7.99 -0.95 3.79
N PHE A 186 -7.76 0.28 3.31
CA PHE A 186 -6.97 1.28 4.02
C PHE A 186 -7.56 1.62 5.40
N GLY A 187 -8.85 1.94 5.47
CA GLY A 187 -9.52 2.26 6.73
C GLY A 187 -9.47 1.10 7.72
N LEU A 188 -9.62 -0.15 7.25
CA LEU A 188 -9.50 -1.34 8.08
C LEU A 188 -8.08 -1.56 8.60
N ALA A 189 -7.05 -1.29 7.78
CA ALA A 189 -5.65 -1.34 8.20
C ALA A 189 -5.38 -0.33 9.33
N VAL A 190 -5.90 0.90 9.23
CA VAL A 190 -5.79 1.90 10.30
C VAL A 190 -6.56 1.47 11.56
N SER A 191 -7.80 0.98 11.41
CA SER A 191 -8.63 0.45 12.50
C SER A 191 -7.94 -0.64 13.30
N SER A 192 -7.25 -1.55 12.60
CA SER A 192 -6.56 -2.68 13.23
C SER A 192 -5.42 -2.25 14.15
N LYS A 193 -4.87 -1.05 13.97
CA LYS A 193 -3.76 -0.53 14.78
C LYS A 193 -4.24 0.30 15.97
N LEU A 194 -5.30 1.07 15.80
CA LEU A 194 -5.80 1.98 16.83
C LEU A 194 -6.77 1.26 17.80
N SER A 195 -6.93 1.82 19.00
CA SER A 195 -7.74 1.24 20.08
C SER A 195 -9.09 1.91 20.26
N THR A 196 -9.24 3.16 19.81
CA THR A 196 -10.48 3.94 19.92
C THR A 196 -11.04 4.27 18.54
N PRO A 197 -12.37 4.16 18.33
CA PRO A 197 -13.01 4.40 17.05
C PRO A 197 -12.83 5.85 16.59
N THR A 198 -12.95 6.82 17.50
CA THR A 198 -12.75 8.25 17.19
C THR A 198 -11.35 8.53 16.66
N ALA A 199 -10.30 8.04 17.33
CA ALA A 199 -8.93 8.23 16.85
C ALA A 199 -8.72 7.55 15.50
N SER A 200 -9.32 6.37 15.29
CA SER A 200 -9.23 5.66 14.01
C SER A 200 -9.87 6.42 12.87
N ILE A 201 -11.08 6.96 13.06
CA ILE A 201 -11.75 7.78 12.04
C ILE A 201 -10.94 9.04 11.76
N LEU A 202 -10.49 9.75 12.79
CA LEU A 202 -9.71 10.99 12.64
C LEU A 202 -8.41 10.76 11.86
N VAL A 203 -7.61 9.76 12.26
CA VAL A 203 -6.36 9.44 11.55
C VAL A 203 -6.63 9.00 10.12
N THR A 204 -7.67 8.19 9.91
CA THR A 204 -8.04 7.71 8.58
C THR A 204 -8.46 8.85 7.66
N LEU A 205 -9.25 9.81 8.13
CA LEU A 205 -9.67 10.96 7.33
C LEU A 205 -8.52 11.96 7.13
N PHE A 206 -7.71 12.20 8.16
CA PHE A 206 -6.57 13.12 8.09
C PHE A 206 -5.50 12.66 7.09
N VAL A 207 -5.27 11.34 6.97
CA VAL A 207 -4.33 10.78 6.00
C VAL A 207 -5.01 10.46 4.66
N GLY A 208 -6.20 9.89 4.72
CA GLY A 208 -6.93 9.38 3.55
C GLY A 208 -7.47 10.47 2.65
N LEU A 209 -7.99 11.57 3.20
CA LEU A 209 -8.58 12.64 2.38
C LEU A 209 -7.52 13.40 1.55
N PRO A 210 -6.39 13.85 2.10
CA PRO A 210 -5.33 14.45 1.29
C PRO A 210 -4.75 13.47 0.26
N LEU A 211 -4.60 12.19 0.62
CA LEU A 211 -4.15 11.16 -0.30
C LEU A 211 -5.15 10.97 -1.45
N ALA A 212 -6.45 10.93 -1.16
CA ALA A 212 -7.50 10.82 -2.18
C ALA A 212 -7.52 12.04 -3.11
N MET A 213 -7.34 13.26 -2.56
CA MET A 213 -7.22 14.49 -3.34
C MET A 213 -5.98 14.49 -4.23
N MET A 214 -4.85 14.02 -3.72
CA MET A 214 -3.61 13.88 -4.50
C MET A 214 -3.78 12.86 -5.64
N VAL A 215 -4.39 11.70 -5.37
CA VAL A 215 -4.68 10.67 -6.39
C VAL A 215 -5.66 11.20 -7.44
N TYR A 216 -6.69 11.94 -7.03
CA TYR A 216 -7.66 12.53 -7.95
C TYR A 216 -7.04 13.65 -8.80
N GLY A 217 -6.22 14.51 -8.20
CA GLY A 217 -5.53 15.59 -8.91
C GLY A 217 -4.47 15.07 -9.87
N LEU A 218 -3.53 14.27 -9.39
CA LEU A 218 -2.42 13.76 -10.20
C LEU A 218 -2.84 12.61 -11.13
N GLY A 219 -3.52 11.59 -10.60
CA GLY A 219 -3.94 10.42 -11.36
C GLY A 219 -5.22 10.62 -12.18
N GLY A 220 -6.09 11.54 -11.77
CA GLY A 220 -7.28 11.94 -12.53
C GLY A 220 -6.95 13.08 -13.49
N VAL A 221 -6.89 14.31 -12.97
CA VAL A 221 -6.80 15.53 -13.80
C VAL A 221 -5.48 15.62 -14.57
N ALA A 222 -4.33 15.49 -13.91
CA ALA A 222 -3.03 15.68 -14.58
C ALA A 222 -2.76 14.57 -15.62
N LEU A 223 -3.00 13.32 -15.25
CA LEU A 223 -2.82 12.18 -16.16
C LEU A 223 -3.79 12.21 -17.34
N SER A 224 -4.98 12.81 -17.20
CA SER A 224 -5.95 12.99 -18.31
C SER A 224 -5.34 13.71 -19.52
N PHE A 225 -4.41 14.65 -19.30
CA PHE A 225 -3.73 15.35 -20.40
C PHE A 225 -2.86 14.39 -21.22
N ALA A 226 -2.04 13.58 -20.55
CA ALA A 226 -1.20 12.58 -21.21
C ALA A 226 -2.03 11.47 -21.88
N VAL A 227 -3.15 11.07 -21.26
CA VAL A 227 -4.07 10.07 -21.83
C VAL A 227 -4.73 10.60 -23.10
N HIS A 228 -5.12 11.87 -23.15
CA HIS A 228 -5.69 12.48 -24.35
C HIS A 228 -4.70 12.55 -25.51
N GLU A 229 -3.42 12.81 -25.22
CA GLU A 229 -2.36 12.78 -26.23
C GLU A 229 -2.18 11.37 -26.83
N LEU A 230 -2.29 10.34 -25.99
CA LEU A 230 -2.21 8.94 -26.43
C LEU A 230 -3.48 8.47 -27.17
N TRP A 231 -4.65 8.87 -26.69
CA TRP A 231 -5.96 8.52 -27.26
C TRP A 231 -6.85 9.77 -27.38
N PRO A 232 -6.86 10.43 -28.56
CA PRO A 232 -7.62 11.66 -28.77
C PRO A 232 -9.13 11.54 -28.57
N GLY A 233 -9.68 10.31 -28.57
CA GLY A 233 -11.09 10.04 -28.27
C GLY A 233 -11.49 10.28 -26.80
N VAL A 234 -10.52 10.34 -25.89
CA VAL A 234 -10.74 10.61 -24.46
C VAL A 234 -10.81 12.12 -24.22
N THR A 235 -11.75 12.60 -23.40
CA THR A 235 -11.90 14.04 -23.13
C THR A 235 -10.70 14.63 -22.40
N ARG A 236 -10.08 15.67 -22.99
CA ARG A 236 -8.96 16.39 -22.38
C ARG A 236 -9.35 17.08 -21.07
N GLY A 237 -8.56 16.87 -20.02
CA GLY A 237 -8.77 17.51 -18.70
C GLY A 237 -9.95 16.95 -17.91
N GLY A 238 -10.64 15.92 -18.42
CA GLY A 238 -11.67 15.20 -17.70
C GLY A 238 -11.06 14.38 -16.56
N PRO A 239 -11.43 14.59 -15.29
CA PRO A 239 -10.84 13.89 -14.14
C PRO A 239 -11.15 12.37 -14.14
N VAL A 240 -12.27 11.98 -14.75
CA VAL A 240 -12.78 10.60 -14.79
C VAL A 240 -12.57 10.05 -16.20
N TRP A 241 -11.31 9.85 -16.58
CA TRP A 241 -10.93 9.43 -17.92
C TRP A 241 -10.79 7.91 -18.07
N LEU A 242 -10.55 7.16 -16.99
CA LEU A 242 -10.25 5.73 -17.07
C LEU A 242 -11.41 4.89 -17.66
N PRO A 243 -12.69 5.12 -17.30
CA PRO A 243 -13.82 4.43 -17.93
C PRO A 243 -14.01 4.78 -19.41
N THR A 244 -13.77 6.04 -19.80
CA THR A 244 -13.89 6.47 -21.20
C THR A 244 -12.75 5.93 -22.04
N ALA A 245 -11.53 5.86 -21.49
CA ALA A 245 -10.39 5.25 -22.13
C ALA A 245 -10.61 3.75 -22.42
N TYR A 246 -11.23 2.98 -21.51
CA TYR A 246 -11.54 1.57 -21.80
C TYR A 246 -12.43 1.35 -23.02
N VAL A 247 -13.32 2.29 -23.32
CA VAL A 247 -14.30 2.19 -24.41
C VAL A 247 -13.76 2.81 -25.70
N ARG A 248 -13.01 3.92 -25.59
CA ARG A 248 -12.59 4.74 -26.73
C ARG A 248 -11.15 4.54 -27.18
N ALA A 249 -10.32 3.88 -26.37
CA ALA A 249 -8.93 3.60 -26.74
C ALA A 249 -8.84 2.43 -27.74
N ASP A 250 -7.96 2.58 -28.72
CA ASP A 250 -7.65 1.51 -29.66
C ASP A 250 -6.94 0.35 -28.96
N PHE A 251 -7.28 -0.88 -29.38
CA PHE A 251 -6.68 -2.07 -28.82
C PHE A 251 -5.24 -2.24 -29.31
N GLY A 252 -4.29 -2.27 -28.38
CA GLY A 252 -2.86 -2.42 -28.68
C GLY A 252 -2.02 -2.63 -27.43
N LEU A 253 -0.70 -2.60 -27.58
CA LEU A 253 0.22 -2.74 -26.45
C LEU A 253 0.04 -1.61 -25.39
N PRO A 254 -0.15 -0.32 -25.78
CA PRO A 254 -0.49 0.74 -24.84
C PRO A 254 -1.77 0.47 -24.03
N TYR A 255 -2.79 -0.11 -24.66
CA TYR A 255 -4.05 -0.47 -23.99
C TYR A 255 -3.78 -1.46 -22.86
N VAL A 256 -3.05 -2.55 -23.14
CA VAL A 256 -2.74 -3.58 -22.14
C VAL A 256 -1.88 -3.01 -21.01
N VAL A 257 -0.87 -2.21 -21.32
CA VAL A 257 0.05 -1.68 -20.30
C VAL A 257 -0.63 -0.63 -19.42
N PHE A 258 -1.29 0.38 -20.00
CA PHE A 258 -1.83 1.51 -19.24
C PHE A 258 -3.26 1.33 -18.74
N LEU A 259 -4.10 0.54 -19.44
CA LEU A 259 -5.49 0.31 -19.02
C LEU A 259 -5.69 -1.03 -18.31
N VAL A 260 -4.80 -2.01 -18.45
CA VAL A 260 -4.93 -3.29 -17.71
C VAL A 260 -3.87 -3.41 -16.62
N LEU A 261 -2.59 -3.35 -16.98
CA LEU A 261 -1.49 -3.59 -16.04
C LEU A 261 -1.35 -2.47 -15.01
N ALA A 262 -1.34 -1.20 -15.43
CA ALA A 262 -1.15 -0.08 -14.50
C ALA A 262 -2.24 0.00 -13.42
N PRO A 263 -3.56 -0.04 -13.76
CA PRO A 263 -4.62 0.03 -12.76
C PRO A 263 -4.61 -1.19 -11.84
N LEU A 264 -4.26 -2.37 -12.37
CA LEU A 264 -4.10 -3.59 -11.57
C LEU A 264 -2.97 -3.43 -10.54
N LEU A 265 -1.80 -2.92 -10.94
CA LEU A 265 -0.68 -2.71 -10.02
C LEU A 265 -1.00 -1.68 -8.93
N VAL A 266 -1.60 -0.55 -9.31
CA VAL A 266 -1.93 0.56 -8.40
C VAL A 266 -3.05 0.18 -7.41
N THR A 267 -3.91 -0.79 -7.76
CA THR A 267 -5.03 -1.20 -6.89
C THR A 267 -4.73 -2.47 -6.11
N VAL A 268 -4.25 -3.53 -6.76
CA VAL A 268 -4.07 -4.84 -6.14
C VAL A 268 -2.89 -4.85 -5.18
N LEU A 269 -1.76 -4.23 -5.52
CA LEU A 269 -0.58 -4.26 -4.64
C LEU A 269 -0.86 -3.53 -3.32
N PRO A 270 -1.42 -2.31 -3.29
CA PRO A 270 -1.76 -1.66 -2.03
C PRO A 270 -2.92 -2.34 -1.29
N ALA A 271 -3.93 -2.88 -1.99
CA ALA A 271 -5.00 -3.63 -1.35
C ALA A 271 -4.47 -4.89 -0.63
N TRP A 272 -3.55 -5.62 -1.26
CA TRP A 272 -2.90 -6.79 -0.65
C TRP A 272 -2.03 -6.37 0.55
N LEU A 273 -1.28 -5.27 0.45
CA LEU A 273 -0.53 -4.70 1.57
C LEU A 273 -1.45 -4.42 2.75
N PHE A 274 -2.54 -3.66 2.54
CA PHE A 274 -3.46 -3.29 3.61
C PHE A 274 -4.09 -4.52 4.26
N TYR A 275 -4.47 -5.52 3.45
CA TYR A 275 -4.97 -6.78 3.97
C TYR A 275 -3.96 -7.49 4.87
N GLU A 276 -2.69 -7.60 4.46
CA GLU A 276 -1.66 -8.25 5.27
C GLU A 276 -1.30 -7.44 6.52
N VAL A 277 -1.30 -6.10 6.44
CA VAL A 277 -1.12 -5.22 7.60
C VAL A 277 -2.26 -5.40 8.61
N THR A 278 -3.51 -5.49 8.15
CA THR A 278 -4.66 -5.78 9.02
C THR A 278 -4.47 -7.11 9.75
N ILE A 279 -4.06 -8.16 9.05
CA ILE A 279 -3.82 -9.48 9.65
C ILE A 279 -2.68 -9.42 10.66
N ALA A 280 -1.56 -8.78 10.30
CA ALA A 280 -0.41 -8.62 11.17
C ALA A 280 -0.77 -7.90 12.46
N ASN A 281 -1.59 -6.85 12.38
CA ASN A 281 -2.03 -6.08 13.56
C ASN A 281 -3.04 -6.84 14.43
N MET A 282 -3.85 -7.73 13.85
CA MET A 282 -4.82 -8.57 14.58
C MET A 282 -4.19 -9.82 15.20
N ALA A 283 -3.08 -10.32 14.67
CA ALA A 283 -2.37 -11.48 15.21
C ALA A 283 -1.72 -11.14 16.57
N SER A 284 -1.44 -12.12 17.43
CA SER A 284 -0.78 -11.85 18.71
C SER A 284 0.67 -11.40 18.51
N GLU A 285 1.27 -10.72 19.48
CA GLU A 285 2.69 -10.30 19.39
C GLU A 285 3.65 -11.49 19.35
N SER A 286 3.20 -12.62 19.87
CA SER A 286 3.94 -13.87 19.85
C SER A 286 3.83 -14.63 18.53
N ASP A 287 2.94 -14.21 17.63
CA ASP A 287 2.74 -14.85 16.32
C ASP A 287 3.63 -14.25 15.22
N ASP A 288 3.71 -14.97 14.10
CA ASP A 288 4.42 -14.50 12.92
C ASP A 288 3.61 -13.44 12.17
N ARG A 289 4.00 -12.17 12.36
CA ARG A 289 3.44 -11.00 11.68
C ARG A 289 4.20 -10.58 10.42
N SER A 290 5.38 -11.16 10.19
CA SER A 290 6.38 -10.63 9.27
C SER A 290 6.45 -11.38 7.94
N THR A 291 6.25 -12.70 7.96
CA THR A 291 6.44 -13.55 6.77
C THR A 291 5.56 -13.12 5.59
N ARG A 292 4.31 -12.76 5.85
CA ARG A 292 3.37 -12.37 4.79
C ARG A 292 3.69 -11.00 4.19
N LEU A 293 4.08 -10.05 5.03
CA LEU A 293 4.53 -8.72 4.57
C LEU A 293 5.80 -8.82 3.71
N ARG A 294 6.69 -9.78 4.01
CA ARG A 294 7.87 -10.04 3.18
C ARG A 294 7.55 -10.71 1.87
N LEU A 295 6.59 -11.64 1.86
CA LEU A 295 6.11 -12.24 0.62
C LEU A 295 5.50 -11.15 -0.28
N TRP A 296 4.67 -10.28 0.28
CA TRP A 296 4.13 -9.12 -0.43
C TRP A 296 5.24 -8.25 -1.02
N MET A 297 6.26 -7.91 -0.23
CA MET A 297 7.41 -7.12 -0.70
C MET A 297 8.14 -7.79 -1.89
N LEU A 298 8.47 -9.07 -1.76
CA LEU A 298 9.20 -9.81 -2.80
C LEU A 298 8.39 -10.00 -4.08
N VAL A 299 7.08 -10.16 -3.97
CA VAL A 299 6.20 -10.34 -5.14
C VAL A 299 5.85 -9.00 -5.79
N SER A 300 5.81 -7.91 -5.03
CA SER A 300 5.45 -6.58 -5.54
C SER A 300 6.62 -5.88 -6.23
N ALA A 301 7.87 -6.15 -5.84
CA ALA A 301 9.03 -5.42 -6.38
C ALA A 301 9.29 -5.68 -7.89
N PRO A 302 9.28 -6.94 -8.40
CA PRO A 302 9.53 -7.19 -9.82
C PRO A 302 8.52 -6.53 -10.77
N PRO A 303 7.19 -6.59 -10.57
CA PRO A 303 6.26 -5.97 -11.50
C PRO A 303 6.33 -4.44 -11.49
N ILE A 304 6.67 -3.81 -10.36
CA ILE A 304 6.90 -2.35 -10.30
C ILE A 304 8.12 -1.98 -11.14
N ALA A 305 9.21 -2.76 -11.03
CA ALA A 305 10.42 -2.55 -11.83
C ALA A 305 10.20 -2.82 -13.33
N ALA A 306 9.46 -3.88 -13.66
CA ALA A 306 9.20 -4.26 -15.06
C ALA A 306 8.20 -3.33 -15.76
N PHE A 307 7.32 -2.65 -15.02
CA PHE A 307 6.28 -1.79 -15.59
C PHE A 307 6.86 -0.69 -16.49
N GLY A 308 7.98 -0.05 -16.11
CA GLY A 308 8.57 1.01 -16.92
C GLY A 308 9.12 0.55 -18.25
N ALA A 309 9.80 -0.60 -18.28
CA ALA A 309 10.28 -1.18 -19.52
C ALA A 309 9.12 -1.54 -20.46
N LEU A 310 8.04 -2.12 -19.91
CA LEU A 310 6.83 -2.41 -20.67
C LEU A 310 6.14 -1.13 -21.18
N ALA A 311 6.09 -0.08 -20.36
CA ALA A 311 5.50 1.20 -20.72
C ALA A 311 6.34 1.95 -21.77
N ALA A 312 7.67 1.92 -21.66
CA ALA A 312 8.58 2.50 -22.64
C ALA A 312 8.42 1.81 -24.01
N LEU A 313 8.36 0.47 -24.02
CA LEU A 313 8.09 -0.32 -25.23
C LEU A 313 6.68 -0.09 -25.80
N ALA A 314 5.72 0.28 -24.97
CA ALA A 314 4.33 0.46 -25.39
C ALA A 314 4.13 1.67 -26.29
N ILE A 315 4.73 2.79 -25.92
CA ILE A 315 4.49 4.08 -26.55
C ILE A 315 5.77 4.72 -27.10
N ASP A 316 6.84 3.94 -27.20
CA ASP A 316 8.16 4.35 -27.69
C ASP A 316 8.69 5.60 -26.97
N ALA A 317 8.58 5.59 -25.64
CA ALA A 317 8.96 6.73 -24.81
C ALA A 317 9.88 6.30 -23.67
N PHE A 318 11.18 6.55 -23.88
CA PHE A 318 12.26 6.18 -22.97
C PHE A 318 12.06 6.68 -21.53
N GLU A 319 11.41 7.84 -21.34
CA GLU A 319 11.20 8.45 -20.02
C GLU A 319 10.47 7.52 -19.03
N TRP A 320 9.65 6.58 -19.50
CA TRP A 320 8.98 5.61 -18.64
C TRP A 320 9.94 4.66 -17.92
N VAL A 321 11.13 4.42 -18.48
CA VAL A 321 12.21 3.71 -17.80
C VAL A 321 12.61 4.47 -16.54
N LEU A 322 12.88 5.78 -16.66
CA LEU A 322 13.29 6.61 -15.52
C LEU A 322 12.17 6.71 -14.48
N VAL A 323 10.92 6.84 -14.91
CA VAL A 323 9.74 6.83 -14.03
C VAL A 323 9.67 5.54 -13.21
N SER A 324 9.97 4.38 -13.81
CA SER A 324 9.94 3.10 -13.07
C SER A 324 11.10 2.91 -12.10
N ILE A 325 12.29 3.43 -12.40
CA ILE A 325 13.41 3.44 -11.46
C ILE A 325 13.04 4.31 -10.25
N ALA A 326 12.47 5.49 -10.48
CA ALA A 326 11.98 6.36 -9.41
C ALA A 326 10.85 5.70 -8.61
N ALA A 327 9.86 5.08 -9.26
CA ALA A 327 8.77 4.37 -8.59
C ALA A 327 9.28 3.20 -7.73
N SER A 328 10.24 2.43 -8.26
CA SER A 328 10.91 1.35 -7.53
C SER A 328 11.68 1.90 -6.33
N TRP A 329 12.33 3.06 -6.47
CA TRP A 329 13.03 3.71 -5.36
C TRP A 329 12.06 4.12 -4.24
N PHE A 330 10.95 4.79 -4.56
CA PHE A 330 9.92 5.14 -3.58
C PHE A 330 9.32 3.90 -2.90
N PHE A 331 9.13 2.82 -3.65
CA PHE A 331 8.72 1.53 -3.08
C PHE A 331 9.73 1.03 -2.04
N PHE A 332 11.04 1.06 -2.33
CA PHE A 332 12.05 0.62 -1.36
C PHE A 332 12.26 1.59 -0.19
N VAL A 333 12.01 2.88 -0.38
CA VAL A 333 11.90 3.84 0.74
C VAL A 333 10.78 3.39 1.69
N PHE A 334 9.59 3.11 1.17
CA PHE A 334 8.48 2.58 1.96
C PHE A 334 8.83 1.25 2.66
N VAL A 335 9.48 0.33 1.95
CA VAL A 335 9.95 -0.95 2.53
C VAL A 335 10.96 -0.73 3.66
N ALA A 336 11.84 0.27 3.57
CA ALA A 336 12.76 0.58 4.67
C ALA A 336 12.02 0.96 5.96
N PHE A 337 10.89 1.69 5.87
CA PHE A 337 10.02 1.98 7.02
C PHE A 337 9.28 0.76 7.57
N LEU A 338 8.96 -0.23 6.71
CA LEU A 338 8.46 -1.52 7.16
C LEU A 338 9.53 -2.30 7.93
N VAL A 339 10.77 -2.36 7.42
CA VAL A 339 11.91 -3.01 8.10
C VAL A 339 12.20 -2.39 9.47
N ALA A 340 12.11 -1.06 9.59
CA ALA A 340 12.23 -0.36 10.86
C ALA A 340 11.17 -0.79 11.90
N GLY A 341 10.07 -1.42 11.47
CA GLY A 341 9.02 -1.95 12.32
C GLY A 341 9.23 -3.39 12.82
N GLU A 342 10.22 -4.10 12.31
CA GLU A 342 10.40 -5.54 12.59
C GLU A 342 10.90 -5.81 14.01
N PRO A 343 10.54 -6.97 14.61
CA PRO A 343 11.10 -7.40 15.88
C PRO A 343 12.59 -7.78 15.73
N LEU A 344 13.33 -7.87 16.84
CA LEU A 344 14.75 -8.24 16.81
C LEU A 344 14.98 -9.66 16.26
N GLY A 345 14.06 -10.58 16.58
CA GLY A 345 14.09 -11.97 16.15
C GLY A 345 12.74 -12.67 16.32
N PRO A 346 12.65 -13.97 15.99
CA PRO A 346 11.43 -14.75 16.12
C PRO A 346 11.12 -15.10 17.57
N SER A 347 9.84 -15.08 17.93
CA SER A 347 9.39 -15.53 19.26
C SER A 347 9.65 -17.04 19.45
N PRO A 348 9.78 -17.52 20.70
CA PRO A 348 9.91 -18.95 20.98
C PRO A 348 8.76 -19.79 20.40
N ARG A 349 7.54 -19.24 20.41
CA ARG A 349 6.35 -19.90 19.84
C ARG A 349 6.47 -20.09 18.33
N VAL A 350 6.97 -19.09 17.60
CA VAL A 350 7.22 -19.17 16.16
C VAL A 350 8.31 -20.20 15.86
N VAL A 351 9.39 -20.21 16.63
CA VAL A 351 10.48 -21.19 16.48
C VAL A 351 9.96 -22.62 16.72
N ALA A 352 9.19 -22.85 17.79
CA ALA A 352 8.58 -24.14 18.08
C ALA A 352 7.60 -24.57 16.97
N ARG A 353 6.86 -23.63 16.38
CA ARG A 353 5.99 -23.91 15.22
C ARG A 353 6.78 -24.33 13.99
N TRP A 354 7.91 -23.66 13.69
CA TRP A 354 8.77 -24.05 12.57
C TRP A 354 9.40 -25.42 12.74
N GLN A 355 9.75 -25.79 13.98
CA GLN A 355 10.27 -27.12 14.30
C GLN A 355 9.20 -28.19 14.10
N ARG A 356 8.00 -27.99 14.66
CA ARG A 356 6.85 -28.91 14.48
C ARG A 356 6.46 -29.09 13.02
N ALA A 357 6.42 -27.99 12.25
CA ALA A 357 6.03 -28.02 10.85
C ALA A 357 7.18 -28.36 9.89
N ARG A 358 8.38 -28.69 10.39
CA ARG A 358 9.60 -28.93 9.59
C ARG A 358 9.82 -27.88 8.49
N THR A 359 9.52 -26.61 8.79
CA THR A 359 9.54 -25.52 7.82
C THR A 359 10.93 -25.37 7.20
N ALA A 360 11.02 -25.30 5.87
CA ALA A 360 12.29 -25.22 5.14
C ALA A 360 13.08 -23.94 5.47
N ARG A 361 14.41 -23.96 5.24
CA ARG A 361 15.31 -22.83 5.55
C ARG A 361 14.91 -21.53 4.84
N ALA A 362 14.48 -21.62 3.58
CA ALA A 362 14.02 -20.46 2.80
C ALA A 362 12.82 -19.76 3.45
N TRP A 363 11.82 -20.53 3.88
CA TRP A 363 10.65 -19.99 4.59
C TRP A 363 11.00 -19.40 5.96
N ARG A 364 12.00 -19.96 6.66
CA ARG A 364 12.52 -19.38 7.91
C ARG A 364 13.26 -18.05 7.68
N ALA A 365 13.86 -17.85 6.51
CA ALA A 365 14.51 -16.59 6.16
C ALA A 365 13.50 -15.44 5.98
N LEU A 366 12.28 -15.77 5.52
CA LEU A 366 11.14 -14.85 5.49
C LEU A 366 10.51 -14.63 6.86
N GLY A 367 10.95 -15.34 7.89
CA GLY A 367 10.40 -15.27 9.24
C GLY A 367 10.95 -14.15 10.14
N PRO A 368 10.26 -13.76 11.22
CA PRO A 368 10.49 -12.54 12.01
C PRO A 368 11.97 -12.25 12.35
N GLY A 369 12.36 -10.96 12.25
CA GLY A 369 13.69 -10.50 12.63
C GLY A 369 14.23 -9.39 11.74
N VAL A 370 14.59 -8.26 12.34
CA VAL A 370 15.05 -7.04 11.64
C VAL A 370 16.27 -7.29 10.76
N GLY A 371 17.23 -8.10 11.21
CA GLY A 371 18.40 -8.44 10.40
C GLY A 371 18.05 -9.24 9.14
N ARG A 372 17.13 -10.21 9.25
CA ARG A 372 16.67 -11.02 8.11
C ARG A 372 15.82 -10.20 7.15
N ALA A 373 14.91 -9.40 7.70
CA ALA A 373 14.05 -8.51 6.95
C ALA A 373 14.88 -7.48 6.17
N GLY A 374 15.85 -6.85 6.81
CA GLY A 374 16.76 -5.90 6.15
C GLY A 374 17.61 -6.53 5.06
N THR A 375 18.15 -7.74 5.27
CA THR A 375 18.90 -8.43 4.21
C THR A 375 18.02 -8.80 3.02
N ALA A 376 16.78 -9.28 3.27
CA ALA A 376 15.86 -9.62 2.19
C ALA A 376 15.42 -8.36 1.42
N ALA A 377 15.15 -7.26 2.13
CA ALA A 377 14.80 -5.98 1.53
C ALA A 377 15.95 -5.38 0.71
N ALA A 378 17.19 -5.41 1.22
CA ALA A 378 18.35 -4.90 0.51
C ALA A 378 18.65 -5.72 -0.77
N LEU A 379 18.56 -7.06 -0.69
CA LEU A 379 18.70 -7.91 -1.87
C LEU A 379 17.59 -7.66 -2.90
N ALA A 380 16.33 -7.55 -2.45
CA ALA A 380 15.22 -7.22 -3.32
C ALA A 380 15.38 -5.84 -3.98
N ALA A 381 15.93 -4.86 -3.24
CA ALA A 381 16.23 -3.52 -3.76
C ALA A 381 17.26 -3.57 -4.87
N VAL A 382 18.41 -4.23 -4.63
CA VAL A 382 19.48 -4.38 -5.63
C VAL A 382 18.98 -5.12 -6.86
N VAL A 383 18.25 -6.23 -6.69
CA VAL A 383 17.75 -7.02 -7.82
C VAL A 383 16.71 -6.25 -8.63
N SER A 384 15.76 -5.58 -7.99
CA SER A 384 14.65 -4.92 -8.71
C SER A 384 15.10 -3.61 -9.36
N LEU A 385 15.87 -2.78 -8.63
CA LEU A 385 16.42 -1.54 -9.19
C LEU A 385 17.52 -1.82 -10.22
N GLY A 386 18.38 -2.80 -9.95
CA GLY A 386 19.36 -3.26 -10.94
C GLY A 386 18.70 -3.82 -12.19
N GLY A 387 17.64 -4.61 -12.04
CA GLY A 387 16.82 -5.10 -13.15
C GLY A 387 16.22 -3.97 -13.97
N ALA A 388 15.59 -2.97 -13.34
CA ALA A 388 15.04 -1.79 -14.01
C ALA A 388 16.14 -0.98 -14.74
N THR A 389 17.32 -0.86 -14.13
CA THR A 389 18.49 -0.18 -14.72
C THR A 389 18.97 -0.92 -15.95
N VAL A 390 19.15 -2.25 -15.86
CA VAL A 390 19.59 -3.08 -16.98
C VAL A 390 18.57 -3.05 -18.12
N SER A 391 17.27 -3.15 -17.83
CA SER A 391 16.25 -3.01 -18.87
C SER A 391 16.28 -1.64 -19.52
N GLY A 392 16.55 -0.58 -18.75
CA GLY A 392 16.69 0.76 -19.29
C GLY A 392 17.89 0.91 -20.23
N VAL A 393 19.04 0.35 -19.85
CA VAL A 393 20.25 0.36 -20.70
C VAL A 393 20.03 -0.43 -21.99
N LEU A 394 19.26 -1.52 -21.94
CA LEU A 394 18.94 -2.31 -23.13
C LEU A 394 17.94 -1.62 -24.08
N LEU A 395 17.13 -0.70 -23.56
CA LEU A 395 16.13 0.06 -24.31
C LEU A 395 16.61 1.45 -24.73
N ALA A 396 17.82 1.84 -24.35
CA ALA A 396 18.40 3.14 -24.68
C ALA A 396 18.96 3.13 -26.11
N ASP A 397 18.61 4.13 -26.90
CA ASP A 397 19.10 4.31 -28.27
C ASP A 397 20.36 5.18 -28.31
N THR A 398 20.49 6.09 -27.34
CA THR A 398 21.59 7.04 -27.28
C THR A 398 22.54 6.78 -26.12
N ARG A 399 23.78 7.23 -26.29
CA ARG A 399 24.79 7.22 -25.22
C ARG A 399 24.27 7.94 -23.97
N ASP A 400 23.59 9.06 -24.16
CA ASP A 400 23.12 9.94 -23.07
C ASP A 400 22.01 9.28 -22.25
N GLU A 401 21.12 8.53 -22.90
CA GLU A 401 20.09 7.71 -22.25
C GLU A 401 20.69 6.59 -21.40
N VAL A 402 21.73 5.92 -21.91
CA VAL A 402 22.47 4.89 -21.15
C VAL A 402 23.06 5.50 -19.87
N PHE A 403 23.79 6.61 -19.98
CA PHE A 403 24.43 7.22 -18.81
C PHE A 403 23.42 7.82 -17.82
N SER A 404 22.32 8.40 -18.32
CA SER A 404 21.20 8.88 -17.49
C SER A 404 20.59 7.76 -16.67
N THR A 405 20.37 6.59 -17.29
CA THR A 405 19.82 5.40 -16.64
C THR A 405 20.77 4.83 -15.60
N LEU A 406 22.05 4.71 -15.93
CA LEU A 406 23.07 4.23 -15.00
C LEU A 406 23.21 5.15 -13.79
N ALA A 407 23.18 6.47 -14.00
CA ALA A 407 23.21 7.44 -12.92
C ALA A 407 22.01 7.29 -11.99
N LEU A 408 20.78 7.30 -12.52
CA LEU A 408 19.56 7.17 -11.74
C LEU A 408 19.46 5.82 -11.01
N GLY A 409 19.73 4.73 -11.73
CA GLY A 409 19.66 3.37 -11.22
C GLY A 409 20.65 3.08 -10.10
N SER A 410 21.92 3.49 -10.29
CA SER A 410 22.98 3.27 -9.29
C SER A 410 22.73 4.08 -8.01
N TYR A 411 22.30 5.34 -8.12
CA TYR A 411 21.92 6.16 -6.98
C TYR A 411 20.73 5.59 -6.23
N ALA A 412 19.67 5.22 -6.96
CA ALA A 412 18.47 4.66 -6.37
C ALA A 412 18.78 3.38 -5.59
N ALA A 413 19.53 2.44 -6.18
CA ALA A 413 19.91 1.19 -5.55
C ALA A 413 20.81 1.42 -4.33
N ALA A 414 21.85 2.24 -4.45
CA ALA A 414 22.79 2.53 -3.38
C ALA A 414 22.09 3.19 -2.17
N PHE A 415 21.25 4.20 -2.43
CA PHE A 415 20.55 4.90 -1.36
C PHE A 415 19.46 4.04 -0.71
N ALA A 416 18.77 3.18 -1.47
CA ALA A 416 17.82 2.22 -0.90
C ALA A 416 18.54 1.25 0.06
N VAL A 417 19.71 0.72 -0.32
CA VAL A 417 20.54 -0.14 0.54
C VAL A 417 21.00 0.61 1.78
N PHE A 418 21.42 1.88 1.64
CA PHE A 418 21.75 2.75 2.77
C PHE A 418 20.58 2.90 3.75
N LEU A 419 19.41 3.31 3.26
CA LEU A 419 18.26 3.57 4.11
C LEU A 419 17.79 2.31 4.84
N ILE A 420 17.77 1.17 4.14
CA ILE A 420 17.46 -0.15 4.75
C ILE A 420 18.50 -0.49 5.83
N GLY A 421 19.80 -0.34 5.53
CA GLY A 421 20.89 -0.58 6.48
C GLY A 421 20.78 0.31 7.72
N PHE A 422 20.47 1.59 7.53
CA PHE A 422 20.24 2.56 8.60
C PHE A 422 19.03 2.19 9.48
N CYS A 423 17.91 1.77 8.86
CA CYS A 423 16.74 1.27 9.58
C CYS A 423 17.07 0.04 10.43
N VAL A 424 17.84 -0.92 9.91
CA VAL A 424 18.28 -2.09 10.70
C VAL A 424 19.18 -1.68 11.86
N TRP A 425 20.15 -0.80 11.59
CA TRP A 425 21.13 -0.36 12.57
C TRP A 425 20.50 0.41 13.74
N THR A 426 19.58 1.31 13.45
CA THR A 426 18.82 2.06 14.48
C THR A 426 17.84 1.16 15.22
N ARG A 427 17.10 0.31 14.49
CA ARG A 427 16.12 -0.60 15.10
C ARG A 427 16.74 -1.63 16.03
N ALA A 428 17.96 -2.10 15.74
CA ALA A 428 18.69 -3.01 16.62
C ALA A 428 19.01 -2.40 18.01
N ARG A 429 19.14 -1.07 18.08
CA ARG A 429 19.49 -0.33 19.30
C ARG A 429 18.27 0.23 20.04
N ALA A 430 17.20 0.53 19.32
CA ALA A 430 15.97 1.04 19.91
C ALA A 430 15.19 -0.03 20.70
N GLN A 431 14.37 0.40 21.67
CA GLN A 431 13.41 -0.47 22.35
C GLN A 431 12.10 -0.63 21.57
N GLY A 432 11.70 0.39 20.80
CA GLY A 432 10.48 0.39 19.97
C GLY A 432 10.74 0.73 18.51
N ALA A 433 9.68 0.71 17.70
CA ALA A 433 9.72 1.00 16.25
C ALA A 433 9.54 2.49 15.91
N THR A 434 9.12 3.34 16.86
CA THR A 434 8.85 4.76 16.62
C THR A 434 10.14 5.54 16.38
N ALA A 435 11.11 5.44 17.30
CA ALA A 435 12.38 6.15 17.19
C ALA A 435 13.16 5.83 15.88
N PRO A 436 13.33 4.55 15.47
CA PRO A 436 13.94 4.23 14.17
C PRO A 436 13.24 4.88 12.97
N ARG A 437 11.91 4.94 12.96
CA ARG A 437 11.14 5.56 11.86
C ARG A 437 11.32 7.07 11.82
N VAL A 438 11.30 7.74 12.98
CA VAL A 438 11.52 9.20 13.06
C VAL A 438 12.94 9.54 12.61
N LEU A 439 13.94 8.76 13.06
CA LEU A 439 15.32 8.93 12.63
C LEU A 439 15.48 8.68 11.12
N ALA A 440 14.84 7.64 10.58
CA ALA A 440 14.88 7.35 9.14
C ALA A 440 14.25 8.49 8.32
N LEU A 441 13.15 9.08 8.80
CA LEU A 441 12.54 10.26 8.18
C LEU A 441 13.49 11.47 8.22
N GLY A 442 14.13 11.72 9.36
CA GLY A 442 15.10 12.81 9.50
C GLY A 442 16.31 12.64 8.59
N VAL A 443 16.85 11.42 8.48
CA VAL A 443 17.96 11.10 7.58
C VAL A 443 17.55 11.21 6.11
N LEU A 444 16.35 10.73 5.74
CA LEU A 444 15.82 10.89 4.39
C LEU A 444 15.69 12.38 4.02
N PHE A 445 15.13 13.20 4.91
CA PHE A 445 15.00 14.63 4.70
C PHE A 445 16.36 15.33 4.58
N ALA A 446 17.28 15.04 5.50
CA ALA A 446 18.62 15.62 5.51
C ALA A 446 19.42 15.21 4.26
N ALA A 447 19.32 13.96 3.82
CA ALA A 447 19.99 13.50 2.61
C ALA A 447 19.39 14.13 1.35
N LEU A 448 18.05 14.21 1.25
CA LEU A 448 17.38 14.70 0.06
C LEU A 448 17.54 16.22 -0.11
N PHE A 449 17.30 16.99 0.96
CA PHE A 449 17.24 18.45 0.91
C PHE A 449 18.45 19.15 1.52
N GLY A 450 19.18 18.51 2.44
CA GLY A 450 20.29 19.13 3.16
C GLY A 450 21.34 19.79 2.26
N PRO A 451 21.87 19.09 1.23
CA PRO A 451 22.84 19.69 0.32
C PRO A 451 22.30 20.92 -0.42
N TYR A 452 21.05 20.88 -0.89
CA TYR A 452 20.42 22.00 -1.59
C TYR A 452 20.16 23.19 -0.66
N ILE A 453 19.72 22.93 0.58
CA ILE A 453 19.52 23.97 1.60
C ILE A 453 20.86 24.62 1.95
N ALA A 454 21.91 23.82 2.14
CA ALA A 454 23.25 24.33 2.44
C ALA A 454 23.80 25.22 1.31
N MET A 455 23.61 24.80 0.06
CA MET A 455 23.98 25.60 -1.11
C MET A 455 23.21 26.91 -1.20
N ALA A 456 21.90 26.89 -0.90
CA ALA A 456 21.07 28.08 -0.90
C ALA A 456 21.50 29.08 0.19
N ILE A 457 21.79 28.59 1.40
CA ILE A 457 22.26 29.43 2.53
C ILE A 457 23.63 30.06 2.21
N ALA A 458 24.53 29.29 1.62
CA ALA A 458 25.87 29.76 1.29
C ALA A 458 25.92 30.75 0.10
N GLY A 459 24.78 31.08 -0.51
CA GLY A 459 24.72 31.99 -1.67
C GLY A 459 25.38 31.43 -2.94
N ILE A 460 25.72 30.14 -2.94
CA ILE A 460 26.52 29.52 -4.02
C ILE A 460 25.69 29.38 -5.29
N LEU A 461 24.37 29.12 -5.15
CA LEU A 461 23.44 29.03 -6.27
C LEU A 461 23.35 30.32 -7.10
N THR A 462 23.64 31.48 -6.51
CA THR A 462 23.55 32.78 -7.19
C THR A 462 24.91 33.30 -7.67
N GLN A 463 26.02 32.82 -7.11
CA GLN A 463 27.36 33.39 -7.36
C GLN A 463 28.26 32.56 -8.29
N ASN A 464 28.16 31.22 -8.29
CA ASN A 464 29.19 30.35 -8.89
C ASN A 464 28.74 29.55 -10.13
N GLY A 465 27.62 29.92 -10.74
CA GLY A 465 27.12 29.25 -11.95
C GLY A 465 26.80 27.77 -11.75
N GLU A 466 26.63 27.06 -12.86
CA GLU A 466 26.11 25.69 -12.90
C GLU A 466 26.98 24.64 -12.18
N SER A 467 28.29 24.88 -12.09
CA SER A 467 29.28 24.00 -11.41
C SER A 467 29.04 23.90 -9.89
N ALA A 468 28.30 24.83 -9.31
CA ALA A 468 27.85 24.79 -7.91
C ALA A 468 27.02 23.54 -7.59
N LEU A 469 26.31 22.98 -8.57
CA LEU A 469 25.44 21.82 -8.40
C LEU A 469 26.21 20.55 -8.00
N LEU A 470 27.51 20.45 -8.29
CA LEU A 470 28.36 19.32 -7.87
C LEU A 470 28.38 19.14 -6.35
N ILE A 471 28.18 20.21 -5.57
CA ILE A 471 28.11 20.14 -4.10
C ILE A 471 26.88 19.35 -3.63
N ALA A 472 25.82 19.27 -4.45
CA ALA A 472 24.62 18.51 -4.15
C ALA A 472 24.77 16.99 -4.33
N ALA A 473 25.93 16.51 -4.79
CA ALA A 473 26.20 15.08 -5.07
C ALA A 473 25.80 14.08 -3.97
N PRO A 474 25.89 14.40 -2.65
CA PRO A 474 25.41 13.50 -1.60
C PRO A 474 23.90 13.23 -1.66
N SER A 475 23.10 14.11 -2.25
CA SER A 475 21.65 13.94 -2.36
C SER A 475 21.29 12.88 -3.40
N PRO A 476 20.36 11.95 -3.11
CA PRO A 476 19.81 11.05 -4.12
C PRO A 476 19.13 11.79 -5.28
N ALA A 477 18.62 13.00 -5.05
CA ALA A 477 18.04 13.82 -6.10
C ALA A 477 19.07 14.36 -7.10
N PHE A 478 20.37 14.33 -6.75
CA PHE A 478 21.45 14.68 -7.67
C PHE A 478 21.47 13.79 -8.91
N ALA A 479 20.95 12.56 -8.82
CA ALA A 479 20.86 11.67 -9.97
C ALA A 479 20.00 12.26 -11.11
N PHE A 480 18.98 13.05 -10.79
CA PHE A 480 18.19 13.78 -11.80
C PHE A 480 19.00 14.90 -12.44
N VAL A 481 19.85 15.58 -11.66
CA VAL A 481 20.78 16.59 -12.20
C VAL A 481 21.79 15.94 -13.14
N VAL A 482 22.35 14.79 -12.77
CA VAL A 482 23.28 14.04 -13.65
C VAL A 482 22.57 13.61 -14.95
N ALA A 483 21.35 13.07 -14.86
CA ALA A 483 20.57 12.68 -16.04
C ALA A 483 20.25 13.86 -16.96
N ASP A 484 19.84 15.00 -16.39
CA ASP A 484 19.58 16.24 -17.14
C ASP A 484 20.84 16.79 -17.84
N ARG A 485 22.01 16.64 -17.19
CA ARG A 485 23.31 17.06 -17.74
C ARG A 485 23.74 16.22 -18.94
N TYR A 486 23.48 14.91 -18.95
CA TYR A 486 23.75 14.08 -20.11
C TYR A 486 22.84 14.42 -21.30
N ARG A 487 21.63 14.92 -21.05
CA ARG A 487 20.68 15.32 -22.11
C ARG A 487 20.92 16.72 -22.66
N SER A 488 21.66 17.56 -21.93
CA SER A 488 21.94 18.93 -22.31
C SER A 488 23.28 19.04 -23.04
N PRO A 489 23.39 19.82 -24.14
CA PRO A 489 24.64 19.99 -24.86
C PRO A 489 25.66 20.78 -24.02
N GLY A 490 26.55 20.08 -23.31
CA GLY A 490 27.61 20.66 -22.50
C GLY A 490 28.78 19.69 -22.26
N GLY A 491 30.00 20.21 -22.11
CA GLY A 491 31.23 19.42 -21.97
C GLY A 491 31.46 18.79 -20.59
N ASP A 492 30.63 19.11 -19.59
CA ASP A 492 30.89 18.76 -18.19
C ASP A 492 30.16 17.48 -17.73
N ALA A 493 29.33 16.85 -18.57
CA ALA A 493 28.47 15.73 -18.17
C ALA A 493 29.25 14.56 -17.53
N ASP A 494 30.44 14.25 -18.05
CA ASP A 494 31.31 13.19 -17.54
C ASP A 494 31.80 13.48 -16.10
N LEU A 495 32.03 14.75 -15.75
CA LEU A 495 32.42 15.15 -14.39
C LEU A 495 31.27 14.92 -13.40
N TYR A 496 30.05 15.32 -13.78
CA TYR A 496 28.84 15.08 -12.95
C TYR A 496 28.58 13.58 -12.79
N GLY A 497 28.79 12.80 -13.85
CA GLY A 497 28.73 11.33 -13.82
C GLY A 497 29.73 10.71 -12.85
N LEU A 498 30.99 11.14 -12.90
CA LEU A 498 32.07 10.62 -12.03
C LEU A 498 31.81 10.93 -10.56
N VAL A 499 31.51 12.20 -10.25
CA VAL A 499 31.16 12.64 -8.89
C VAL A 499 29.92 11.89 -8.41
N GLY A 500 28.96 11.69 -9.30
CA GLY A 500 27.76 10.91 -9.03
C GLY A 500 28.06 9.46 -8.64
N ALA A 501 28.89 8.78 -9.43
CA ALA A 501 29.30 7.40 -9.16
C ALA A 501 30.09 7.25 -7.85
N ALA A 502 30.92 8.23 -7.50
CA ALA A 502 31.65 8.24 -6.23
C ALA A 502 30.70 8.37 -5.02
N ALA A 503 29.71 9.25 -5.10
CA ALA A 503 28.72 9.45 -4.06
C ALA A 503 27.79 8.22 -3.90
N SER A 504 27.30 7.63 -5.00
CA SER A 504 26.49 6.41 -4.95
C SER A 504 27.28 5.22 -4.38
N SER A 505 28.54 5.06 -4.74
CA SER A 505 29.42 4.04 -4.17
C SER A 505 29.59 4.21 -2.66
N THR A 506 29.73 5.45 -2.19
CA THR A 506 29.84 5.77 -0.76
C THR A 506 28.56 5.37 0.00
N TRP A 507 27.39 5.68 -0.54
CA TRP A 507 26.11 5.26 0.04
C TRP A 507 25.97 3.74 0.12
N ALA A 508 26.35 3.03 -0.95
CA ALA A 508 26.30 1.58 -0.99
C ALA A 508 27.19 0.94 0.10
N LEU A 509 28.46 1.39 0.21
CA LEU A 509 29.40 0.91 1.21
C LEU A 509 28.92 1.17 2.64
N LEU A 510 28.46 2.39 2.91
CA LEU A 510 27.94 2.78 4.21
C LEU A 510 26.68 1.96 4.56
N GLY A 511 25.78 1.77 3.60
CA GLY A 511 24.58 0.95 3.77
C GLY A 511 24.85 -0.50 4.11
N ILE A 512 25.78 -1.13 3.39
CA ILE A 512 26.21 -2.51 3.66
C ILE A 512 26.83 -2.61 5.07
N GLY A 513 27.70 -1.66 5.44
CA GLY A 513 28.30 -1.60 6.77
C GLY A 513 27.27 -1.48 7.90
N LEU A 514 26.29 -0.58 7.75
CA LEU A 514 25.20 -0.41 8.71
C LEU A 514 24.31 -1.66 8.80
N LEU A 515 23.99 -2.28 7.66
CA LEU A 515 23.19 -3.50 7.61
C LEU A 515 23.86 -4.65 8.35
N VAL A 516 25.15 -4.90 8.07
CA VAL A 516 25.92 -5.99 8.70
C VAL A 516 26.07 -5.75 10.20
N THR A 517 26.52 -4.56 10.59
CA THR A 517 26.72 -4.23 12.01
C THR A 517 25.40 -4.23 12.79
N GLY A 518 24.32 -3.72 12.21
CA GLY A 518 22.98 -3.74 12.78
C GLY A 518 22.43 -5.17 12.94
N ALA A 519 22.58 -6.02 11.92
CA ALA A 519 22.15 -7.42 11.98
C ALA A 519 22.93 -8.23 13.03
N LEU A 520 24.24 -8.01 13.15
CA LEU A 520 25.06 -8.64 14.19
C LEU A 520 24.64 -8.19 15.60
N HIS A 521 24.41 -6.88 15.79
CA HIS A 521 23.96 -6.35 17.07
C HIS A 521 22.58 -6.89 17.46
N ALA A 522 21.63 -6.92 16.52
CA ALA A 522 20.30 -7.49 16.74
C ALA A 522 20.37 -8.97 17.15
N ARG A 523 21.24 -9.77 16.51
CA ARG A 523 21.45 -11.18 16.87
C ARG A 523 22.04 -11.35 18.27
N ARG A 524 23.03 -10.52 18.65
CA ARG A 524 23.63 -10.56 19.99
C ARG A 524 22.60 -10.23 21.07
N ARG A 525 21.82 -9.17 20.85
CA ARG A 525 20.78 -8.73 21.78
C ARG A 525 19.65 -9.75 21.92
N TYR A 526 19.17 -10.30 20.79
CA TYR A 526 18.18 -11.38 20.79
C TYR A 526 18.66 -12.60 21.59
N ARG A 527 19.93 -13.01 21.43
CA ARG A 527 20.50 -14.12 22.21
C ARG A 527 20.57 -13.80 23.71
N ALA A 528 20.98 -12.59 24.07
CA ALA A 528 21.04 -12.18 25.48
C ALA A 528 19.66 -12.22 26.15
N GLU A 529 18.62 -11.71 25.47
CA GLU A 529 17.24 -11.72 25.96
C GLU A 529 16.68 -13.15 26.15
N HIS A 530 17.17 -14.13 25.39
CA HIS A 530 16.70 -15.53 25.45
C HIS A 530 17.64 -16.47 26.21
N ALA A 531 18.83 -16.01 26.60
CA ALA A 531 19.81 -16.79 27.36
C ALA A 531 19.57 -16.74 28.88
N HIS A 532 18.63 -15.93 29.37
CA HIS A 532 18.26 -15.88 30.79
C HIS A 532 16.78 -16.30 30.95
N PRO A 533 16.48 -17.60 31.11
CA PRO A 533 15.09 -18.07 31.27
C PRO A 533 14.46 -17.80 32.65
N ALA A 534 15.10 -17.06 33.56
CA ALA A 534 14.63 -16.94 34.94
C ALA A 534 14.85 -15.54 35.50
N THR A 535 13.86 -14.66 35.32
CA THR A 535 13.41 -13.62 36.26
C THR A 535 12.29 -12.81 35.59
N ALA A 536 11.17 -13.45 35.27
CA ALA A 536 9.92 -12.70 35.33
C ALA A 536 9.68 -12.42 36.83
N PRO A 537 9.48 -11.16 37.28
CA PRO A 537 8.98 -10.96 38.62
C PRO A 537 7.64 -11.68 38.68
N ALA A 538 7.52 -12.61 39.63
CA ALA A 538 6.22 -13.05 40.08
C ALA A 538 5.40 -11.79 40.31
N VAL A 539 4.27 -11.66 39.62
CA VAL A 539 3.24 -10.70 39.99
C VAL A 539 2.94 -11.02 41.44
N ALA A 540 3.47 -10.18 42.34
CA ALA A 540 3.18 -10.26 43.76
C ALA A 540 1.66 -10.07 43.87
N SER A 541 0.96 -11.17 44.12
CA SER A 541 -0.39 -11.15 44.65
C SER A 541 -0.31 -10.55 46.05
N SER A 542 -0.28 -9.22 46.14
CA SER A 542 -0.58 -8.50 47.38
C SER A 542 -2.09 -8.51 47.59
N THR A 543 -2.62 -9.69 47.92
CA THR A 543 -3.90 -9.83 48.61
C THR A 543 -3.61 -10.64 49.86
N THR A 544 -3.07 -9.97 50.87
CA THR A 544 -3.17 -10.39 52.25
C THR A 544 -4.67 -10.52 52.58
N PRO A 545 -5.17 -11.70 53.00
CA PRO A 545 -6.53 -11.78 53.52
C PRO A 545 -6.54 -11.08 54.89
N ALA A 546 -7.42 -10.11 55.06
CA ALA A 546 -7.70 -9.51 56.36
C ALA A 546 -8.20 -10.60 57.33
N PRO A 547 -7.76 -10.59 58.61
CA PRO A 547 -8.30 -11.52 59.60
C PRO A 547 -9.78 -11.20 59.88
N PRO A 548 -10.60 -12.20 60.23
CA PRO A 548 -12.00 -11.99 60.56
C PRO A 548 -12.15 -11.11 61.81
N PRO A 549 -13.18 -10.27 61.91
CA PRO A 549 -13.46 -9.53 63.14
C PRO A 549 -13.91 -10.52 64.22
N ASP A 550 -13.23 -10.44 65.36
CA ASP A 550 -13.61 -11.14 66.59
C ASP A 550 -15.04 -10.77 66.98
N ALA A 551 -15.85 -11.80 67.19
CA ALA A 551 -17.14 -11.69 67.85
C ALA A 551 -16.91 -11.75 69.37
N SER A 552 -17.08 -10.62 70.07
CA SER A 552 -17.46 -10.60 71.49
C SER A 552 -17.84 -9.20 71.97
N ALA A 553 -19.00 -9.15 72.65
CA ALA A 553 -19.64 -8.06 73.41
C ALA A 553 -20.51 -7.07 72.63
#